data_AF-A0A7W1PHH2-F1
#
_entry.id   AF-A0A7W1PHH2-F1
#
_cell.length_a   1.000
_cell.length_b   1.000
_cell.length_c   1.000
_cell.angle_alpha   90.00
_cell.angle_beta   90.00
_cell.angle_gamma   90.00
#
_symmetry.space_group_name_H-M   'P 1'
#
loop_
_entity.id
_entity.type
_entity.pdbx_description
1 polymer ?
#
loop_
_entity_poly.entity_id
_entity_poly.type
_entity_poly.pdbx_seq_one_letter_code
_entity_poly.pdbx_strand_id
1 'polypeptide(L)'
;MTTPSSVSAAEQSTSARLGAVLFRNRSWIPAPFVVVPLLVPGEQAAWSWTLGLLLVALGEAIRLAGVAAAGTVTRRRSRDVQRLVTYGIFSWVRNPLYVGNFFAWM
;
A
#
# COMPACT_ATOMS: atom_id res chain seq x y z
N MET A 1 3.93 -15.41 -34.50
CA MET A 1 4.96 -15.96 -33.59
C MET A 1 5.21 -14.91 -32.51
N THR A 2 4.51 -14.98 -31.38
CA THR A 2 4.63 -14.01 -30.27
C THR A 2 5.86 -14.39 -29.45
N THR A 3 6.90 -13.57 -29.49
CA THR A 3 8.06 -13.69 -28.60
C THR A 3 7.58 -13.71 -27.14
N PRO A 4 8.02 -14.67 -26.30
CA PRO A 4 7.72 -14.59 -24.88
C PRO A 4 8.41 -13.34 -24.36
N SER A 5 7.61 -12.39 -23.87
CA SER A 5 8.08 -11.18 -23.22
C SER A 5 9.05 -11.56 -22.11
N SER A 6 10.35 -11.37 -22.34
CA SER A 6 11.39 -11.66 -21.37
C SER A 6 11.19 -10.76 -20.15
N VAL A 7 10.71 -11.34 -19.05
CA VAL A 7 10.53 -10.69 -17.75
C VAL A 7 11.82 -9.95 -17.38
N SER A 8 11.72 -8.66 -17.09
CA SER A 8 12.88 -7.80 -16.81
C SER A 8 13.71 -8.34 -15.65
N ALA A 9 15.04 -8.17 -15.67
CA ALA A 9 15.92 -8.64 -14.59
C ALA A 9 15.49 -8.10 -13.20
N ALA A 10 14.88 -6.92 -13.16
CA ALA A 10 14.31 -6.35 -11.92
C ALA A 10 13.08 -7.12 -11.40
N GLU A 11 12.26 -7.67 -12.29
CA GLU A 11 11.07 -8.47 -11.95
C GLU A 11 11.43 -9.90 -11.53
N GLN A 12 12.65 -10.36 -11.83
CA GLN A 12 13.13 -11.66 -11.38
C GLN A 12 13.57 -11.67 -9.91
N SER A 13 13.77 -10.48 -9.31
CA SER A 13 14.16 -10.35 -7.91
C SER A 13 13.11 -10.94 -6.95
N THR A 14 13.57 -11.51 -5.84
CA THR A 14 12.69 -12.10 -4.81
C THR A 14 11.70 -11.07 -4.26
N SER A 15 12.14 -9.82 -4.07
CA SER A 15 11.27 -8.72 -3.62
C SER A 15 10.19 -8.37 -4.64
N ALA A 16 10.49 -8.39 -5.94
CA ALA A 16 9.50 -8.17 -6.99
C ALA A 16 8.48 -9.31 -7.05
N ARG A 17 8.92 -10.57 -6.90
CA ARG A 17 8.02 -11.74 -6.86
C ARG A 17 7.09 -11.71 -5.64
N LEU A 18 7.65 -11.44 -4.46
CA LEU A 18 6.88 -11.27 -3.23
C LEU A 18 5.89 -10.10 -3.36
N GLY A 19 6.34 -8.95 -3.87
CA GLY A 19 5.49 -7.80 -4.15
C GLY A 19 4.35 -8.12 -5.12
N ALA A 20 4.60 -8.93 -6.15
CA ALA A 20 3.58 -9.35 -7.10
C ALA A 20 2.51 -10.25 -6.46
N VAL A 21 2.91 -11.17 -5.57
CA VAL A 21 1.98 -12.01 -4.80
C VAL A 21 1.15 -11.15 -3.85
N LEU A 22 1.80 -10.27 -3.08
CA LEU A 22 1.13 -9.33 -2.17
C LEU A 22 0.13 -8.45 -2.90
N PHE A 23 0.52 -7.91 -4.06
CA PHE A 23 -0.36 -7.06 -4.87
C PHE A 23 -1.56 -7.83 -5.43
N ARG A 24 -1.37 -9.09 -5.84
CA ARG A 24 -2.46 -9.96 -6.31
C ARG A 24 -3.48 -10.24 -5.21
N ASN A 25 -3.02 -10.43 -3.97
CA ASN A 25 -3.87 -10.70 -2.82
C ASN A 25 -4.25 -9.45 -2.01
N ARG A 26 -4.05 -8.24 -2.55
CA ARG A 26 -4.25 -6.95 -1.83
C ARG A 26 -5.60 -6.80 -1.11
N SER A 27 -6.66 -7.40 -1.64
CA SER A 27 -8.00 -7.34 -1.04
C SER A 27 -8.19 -8.31 0.12
N TRP A 28 -7.42 -9.40 0.16
CA TRP A 28 -7.50 -10.44 1.18
C TRP A 28 -6.50 -10.25 2.32
N ILE A 29 -5.39 -9.56 2.08
CA ILE A 29 -4.36 -9.29 3.11
C ILE A 29 -4.91 -8.58 4.36
N PRO A 30 -5.84 -7.61 4.26
CA PRO A 30 -6.42 -6.96 5.44
C PRO A 30 -7.36 -7.87 6.24
N ALA A 31 -7.98 -8.86 5.62
CA ALA A 31 -9.06 -9.63 6.25
C ALA A 31 -8.63 -10.36 7.54
N PRO A 32 -7.45 -11.03 7.61
CA PRO A 32 -6.96 -11.61 8.85
C PRO A 32 -6.82 -10.60 10.01
N PHE A 33 -6.42 -9.36 9.73
CA PHE A 33 -6.28 -8.32 10.76
C PHE A 33 -7.62 -7.88 11.36
N VAL A 34 -8.73 -8.11 10.64
CA VAL A 34 -10.08 -7.86 11.14
C VAL A 34 -10.68 -9.12 11.79
N VAL A 35 -10.51 -10.28 11.16
CA VAL A 35 -11.13 -11.54 11.60
C VAL A 35 -10.52 -12.05 12.91
N VAL A 36 -9.20 -11.98 13.08
CA VAL A 36 -8.53 -12.50 14.28
C VAL A 36 -8.98 -11.77 15.54
N PRO A 37 -8.98 -10.43 15.62
CA PRO A 37 -9.46 -9.71 16.81
C PRO A 37 -10.95 -9.91 17.10
N LEU A 38 -11.77 -10.22 16.08
CA LEU A 38 -13.20 -10.50 16.26
C LEU A 38 -13.45 -11.90 16.86
N LEU A 39 -12.61 -12.87 16.55
CA LEU A 39 -12.79 -14.26 16.96
C LEU A 39 -12.04 -14.61 18.26
N VAL A 40 -10.96 -13.88 18.57
CA VAL A 40 -10.11 -14.16 19.73
C VAL A 40 -10.49 -13.23 20.88
N PRO A 41 -10.89 -13.76 22.04
CA PRO A 41 -11.11 -12.94 23.23
C PRO A 41 -9.82 -12.24 23.63
N GLY A 42 -9.87 -10.91 23.76
CA GLY A 42 -8.73 -10.09 24.15
C GLY A 42 -9.11 -9.06 25.19
N GLU A 43 -8.17 -8.77 26.10
CA GLU A 43 -8.27 -7.67 27.05
C GLU A 43 -8.03 -6.34 26.31
N GLN A 44 -9.02 -5.45 26.30
CA GLN A 44 -8.91 -4.14 25.66
C GLN A 44 -8.34 -3.12 26.64
N ALA A 45 -7.02 -3.00 26.66
CA ALA A 45 -6.36 -1.97 27.45
C ALA A 45 -6.54 -0.58 26.80
N ALA A 46 -6.69 0.47 27.63
CA ALA A 46 -6.85 1.84 27.15
C ALA A 46 -5.70 2.32 26.25
N TRP A 47 -4.47 1.87 26.50
CA TRP A 47 -3.30 2.22 25.68
C TRP A 47 -3.39 1.62 24.27
N SER A 48 -4.04 0.46 24.09
CA SER A 48 -4.19 -0.19 22.79
C SER A 48 -5.08 0.63 21.87
N TRP A 49 -6.11 1.29 22.41
CA TRP A 49 -6.93 2.25 21.67
C TRP A 49 -6.15 3.47 21.21
N THR A 50 -5.32 4.04 22.09
CA THR A 50 -4.45 5.17 21.72
C THR A 50 -3.47 4.78 20.64
N LEU A 51 -2.83 3.60 20.76
CA LEU A 51 -1.90 3.11 19.74
C LEU A 51 -2.61 2.87 18.40
N GLY A 52 -3.77 2.22 18.40
CA GLY A 52 -4.57 2.00 17.19
C GLY A 52 -4.95 3.32 16.50
N LEU A 53 -5.38 4.32 17.26
CA LEU A 53 -5.70 5.64 16.71
C LEU A 53 -4.46 6.31 16.08
N LEU A 54 -3.30 6.22 16.73
CA LEU A 54 -2.04 6.76 16.20
C LEU A 54 -1.62 6.06 14.90
N LEU A 55 -1.79 4.74 14.82
CA LEU A 55 -1.50 3.95 13.61
C LEU A 55 -2.42 4.32 12.45
N VAL A 56 -3.73 4.44 12.71
CA VAL A 56 -4.70 4.90 11.71
C VAL A 56 -4.37 6.32 11.24
N ALA A 57 -4.08 7.24 12.17
CA ALA A 57 -3.72 8.62 11.84
C ALA A 57 -2.44 8.68 10.99
N LEU A 58 -1.43 7.88 11.32
CA LEU A 58 -0.21 7.75 10.53
C LEU A 58 -0.51 7.21 9.12
N GLY A 59 -1.33 6.17 9.02
CA GLY A 59 -1.76 5.58 7.75
C GLY A 59 -2.46 6.60 6.85
N GLU A 60 -3.39 7.37 7.41
CA GLU A 60 -4.07 8.44 6.67
C GLU A 60 -3.13 9.59 6.31
N ALA A 61 -2.21 9.99 7.18
CA ALA A 61 -1.21 11.00 6.85
C ALA A 61 -0.34 10.59 5.65
N ILE A 62 0.09 9.32 5.60
CA ILE A 62 0.83 8.75 4.46
C ILE A 62 -0.02 8.77 3.19
N ARG A 63 -1.32 8.42 3.29
CA ARG A 63 -2.23 8.44 2.14
C ARG A 63 -2.42 9.85 1.61
N LEU A 64 -2.66 10.81 2.49
CA LEU A 64 -2.81 12.23 2.15
C LEU A 64 -1.53 12.78 1.52
N ALA A 65 -0.35 12.46 2.06
CA ALA A 65 0.93 12.82 1.46
C ALA A 65 1.11 12.22 0.06
N GLY A 66 0.65 10.97 -0.15
CA GLY A 66 0.63 10.32 -1.46
C GLY A 66 -0.27 11.05 -2.45
N VAL A 67 -1.49 11.40 -2.05
CA VAL A 67 -2.42 12.16 -2.91
C VAL A 67 -1.88 13.56 -3.20
N ALA A 68 -1.31 14.24 -2.19
CA ALA A 68 -0.72 15.56 -2.34
C ALA A 68 0.49 15.56 -3.29
N ALA A 69 1.37 14.56 -3.16
CA ALA A 69 2.53 14.42 -4.05
C ALA A 69 2.14 14.02 -5.48
N ALA A 70 1.13 13.17 -5.64
CA ALA A 70 0.62 12.76 -6.96
C ALA A 70 -0.15 13.88 -7.67
N GLY A 71 -0.72 14.83 -6.92
CA GLY A 71 -1.52 15.93 -7.45
C GLY A 71 -2.80 15.47 -8.17
N THR A 72 -3.44 16.40 -8.88
CA THR A 72 -4.65 16.13 -9.70
C THR A 72 -4.37 15.42 -11.03
N VAL A 73 -3.08 15.28 -11.39
CA VAL A 73 -2.62 14.76 -12.69
C VAL A 73 -2.99 13.28 -12.88
N THR A 74 -3.10 12.51 -11.80
CA THR A 74 -3.44 11.08 -11.85
C THR A 74 -4.94 10.80 -11.97
N ARG A 75 -5.81 11.82 -11.87
CA ARG A 75 -7.28 11.63 -11.97
C ARG A 75 -7.77 11.50 -13.42
N ARG A 76 -6.95 11.82 -14.44
CA ARG A 76 -7.28 11.50 -15.84
C ARG A 76 -6.81 10.09 -16.17
N ARG A 77 -7.76 9.20 -16.41
CA ARG A 77 -7.60 7.89 -17.05
C ARG A 77 -7.27 8.04 -18.55
N SER A 78 -6.49 9.05 -18.94
CA SER A 78 -5.98 9.19 -20.30
C SER A 78 -4.70 8.37 -20.42
N ARG A 79 -4.54 7.66 -21.54
CA ARG A 79 -3.39 6.79 -21.83
C ARG A 79 -2.04 7.52 -21.89
N ASP A 80 -2.04 8.85 -21.86
CA ASP A 80 -0.83 9.66 -21.76
C ASP A 80 -0.38 9.78 -20.31
N VAL A 81 0.56 8.92 -19.92
CA VAL A 81 1.34 9.06 -18.69
C VAL A 81 2.19 10.34 -18.81
N GLN A 82 1.67 11.46 -18.32
CA GLN A 82 2.32 12.77 -18.48
C GLN A 82 3.67 12.84 -17.75
N ARG A 83 3.82 12.20 -16.59
CA ARG A 83 5.08 12.18 -15.82
C ARG A 83 5.07 11.13 -14.70
N LEU A 84 6.21 10.49 -14.44
CA LEU A 84 6.41 9.67 -13.24
C LEU A 84 6.65 10.57 -12.02
N VAL A 85 5.91 10.35 -10.94
CA VAL A 85 6.08 11.06 -9.67
C VAL A 85 7.15 10.35 -8.85
N THR A 86 8.27 11.03 -8.59
CA THR A 86 9.42 10.48 -7.85
C THR A 86 9.84 11.35 -6.67
N TYR A 87 9.05 12.38 -6.33
CA TYR A 87 9.30 13.31 -5.23
C TYR A 87 8.30 13.13 -4.08
N GLY A 88 8.58 13.74 -2.94
CA GLY A 88 7.76 13.61 -1.74
C GLY A 88 7.75 12.17 -1.23
N ILE A 89 6.59 11.66 -0.82
CA ILE A 89 6.50 10.30 -0.27
C ILE A 89 6.81 9.19 -1.29
N PHE A 90 6.73 9.50 -2.59
CA PHE A 90 7.08 8.56 -3.66
C PHE A 90 8.60 8.35 -3.82
N SER A 91 9.46 9.19 -3.22
CA SER A 91 10.90 8.97 -3.23
C SER A 91 11.34 7.85 -2.27
N TRP A 92 10.51 7.56 -1.27
CA TRP A 92 10.77 6.54 -0.25
C TRP A 92 10.24 5.17 -0.69
N VAL A 93 9.06 5.14 -1.32
CA VAL A 93 8.40 3.92 -1.75
C VAL A 93 7.58 4.17 -3.02
N ARG A 94 7.56 3.19 -3.93
CA ARG A 94 6.82 3.30 -5.22
C ARG A 94 5.30 3.36 -5.05
N ASN A 95 4.80 2.85 -3.93
CA ASN A 95 3.39 2.58 -3.67
C ASN A 95 2.98 3.07 -2.25
N PRO A 96 3.11 4.36 -1.94
CA PRO A 96 2.92 4.90 -0.59
C PRO A 96 1.48 4.75 -0.09
N LEU A 97 0.50 4.78 -0.99
CA LEU A 97 -0.92 4.54 -0.65
C LEU A 97 -1.15 3.15 -0.06
N TYR A 98 -0.41 2.13 -0.52
CA TYR A 98 -0.49 0.78 0.02
C TYR A 98 0.14 0.69 1.41
N VAL A 99 1.22 1.44 1.65
CA VAL A 99 1.85 1.55 2.97
C VAL A 99 0.91 2.22 3.95
N GLY A 100 0.27 3.33 3.56
CA GLY A 100 -0.72 3.99 4.42
C GLY A 100 -1.93 3.10 4.69
N ASN A 101 -2.40 2.33 3.70
CA ASN A 101 -3.45 1.34 3.92
C ASN A 101 -3.00 0.25 4.91
N PHE A 102 -1.78 -0.26 4.82
CA PHE A 102 -1.26 -1.24 5.77
C PHE A 102 -1.32 -0.74 7.23
N PHE A 103 -0.87 0.48 7.49
CA PHE A 103 -0.96 1.08 8.83
C PHE A 103 -2.38 1.32 9.31
N ALA A 104 -3.32 1.61 8.40
CA ALA A 104 -4.72 1.81 8.75
C ALA A 104 -5.47 0.50 9.07
N TRP A 105 -4.99 -0.65 8.58
CA TRP A 105 -5.62 -1.96 8.81
C TRP A 105 -4.97 -2.77 9.93
N MET A 106 -3.79 -2.36 10.40
CA MET A 106 -3.08 -2.97 11.53
C MET A 106 -3.65 -2.49 12.86
#